data_AF-A0A183T7H7-F1
#
_entry.id   AF-A0A183T7H7-F1
#
_cell.length_a   1.000
_cell.length_b   1.000
_cell.length_c   1.000
_cell.angle_alpha   90.00
_cell.angle_beta   90.00
_cell.angle_gamma   90.00
#
_symmetry.space_group_name_H-M   'P 1'
#
loop_
_entity.id
_entity.type
_entity.pdbx_description
1 polymer ?
#
loop_
_entity_poly.entity_id
_entity_poly.type
_entity_poly.pdbx_seq_one_letter_code
_entity_poly.pdbx_strand_id
1 'polypeptide(L)'
;MLRQVQLRWSSNLVRMDDERLAKRIFYGDIATGARRQGGQKRHYKDTLKKSLRQLKINPATWEDLVQDRPAWKRSAKTGSAIYEANRIAAAKAKRAARNSQAPRTKIVDAQALPTFPCCQRIFSA
;
A
#
# COMPACT_ATOMS: atom_id res chain seq x y z
N MET A 1 4.44 -7.31 -5.53
CA MET A 1 4.30 -8.51 -4.66
C MET A 1 3.49 -8.30 -3.37
N LEU A 2 3.76 -7.28 -2.53
CA LEU A 2 3.09 -7.10 -1.22
C LEU A 2 1.55 -7.20 -1.25
N ARG A 3 0.90 -6.67 -2.30
CA ARG A 3 -0.56 -6.71 -2.47
C ARG A 3 -1.11 -8.10 -2.80
N GLN A 4 -0.37 -8.93 -3.53
CA GLN A 4 -0.82 -10.30 -3.82
C GLN A 4 -0.88 -11.15 -2.54
N VAL A 5 0.09 -10.97 -1.64
CA VAL A 5 0.09 -11.63 -0.32
C VAL A 5 -1.13 -11.18 0.49
N GLN A 6 -1.41 -9.87 0.50
CA GLN A 6 -2.59 -9.32 1.15
C GLN A 6 -3.90 -9.92 0.62
N LEU A 7 -4.04 -10.04 -0.71
CA LEU A 7 -5.22 -10.66 -1.35
C LEU A 7 -5.35 -12.15 -1.03
N ARG A 8 -4.24 -12.91 -1.00
CA ARG A 8 -4.25 -14.33 -0.64
C ARG A 8 -4.71 -14.53 0.79
N TRP A 9 -4.16 -13.75 1.73
CA TRP A 9 -4.55 -13.82 3.14
C TRP A 9 -6.01 -13.43 3.34
N SER A 10 -6.46 -12.34 2.69
CA SER A 10 -7.87 -11.90 2.77
C SER A 10 -8.83 -12.93 2.16
N SER A 11 -8.42 -13.56 1.07
CA SER A 11 -9.20 -14.63 0.44
C SER A 11 -9.32 -15.87 1.31
N ASN A 12 -8.26 -16.22 2.05
CA ASN A 12 -8.32 -17.29 3.03
C ASN A 12 -9.27 -16.92 4.17
N LEU A 13 -9.18 -15.68 4.66
CA LEU A 13 -9.98 -15.20 5.78
C LEU A 13 -11.49 -15.18 5.49
N VAL A 14 -11.92 -14.82 4.27
CA VAL A 14 -13.34 -14.91 3.87
C VAL A 14 -13.86 -16.34 3.90
N ARG A 15 -13.03 -17.32 3.52
CA ARG A 15 -13.39 -18.75 3.48
C ARG A 15 -13.24 -19.47 4.81
N MET A 16 -12.66 -18.80 5.82
CA MET A 16 -12.61 -19.33 7.17
C MET A 16 -14.02 -19.36 7.76
N ASP A 17 -14.24 -20.25 8.73
CA ASP A 17 -15.45 -20.28 9.51
C ASP A 17 -15.59 -19.02 10.40
N ASP A 18 -16.82 -18.56 10.64
CA ASP A 18 -17.11 -17.32 11.37
C ASP A 18 -16.75 -17.38 12.85
N GLU A 19 -16.68 -18.58 13.44
CA GLU A 19 -16.24 -18.77 14.83
C GLU A 19 -14.74 -18.53 14.99
N ARG A 20 -13.97 -18.59 13.90
CA ARG A 20 -12.51 -18.40 13.97
C ARG A 20 -12.17 -16.98 14.38
N LEU A 21 -11.33 -16.88 15.41
CA LEU A 21 -10.86 -15.62 15.98
C LEU A 21 -10.37 -14.62 14.93
N ALA A 22 -9.64 -15.08 13.91
CA ALA A 22 -9.15 -14.21 12.84
C ALA A 22 -10.28 -13.56 12.01
N LYS A 23 -11.34 -14.32 11.67
CA LYS A 23 -12.49 -13.82 10.90
C LYS A 23 -13.37 -12.94 11.78
N ARG A 24 -13.59 -13.34 13.04
CA ARG A 24 -14.30 -12.55 14.07
C ARG A 24 -13.62 -11.20 14.36
N ILE A 25 -12.31 -11.15 14.50
CA ILE A 25 -11.56 -9.89 14.71
C ILE A 25 -11.61 -9.00 13.46
N PHE A 26 -11.64 -9.61 12.27
CA PHE A 26 -11.61 -8.87 11.01
C PHE A 26 -12.96 -8.23 10.66
N TYR A 27 -14.06 -8.96 10.86
CA TYR A 27 -15.42 -8.50 10.58
C TYR A 27 -16.12 -7.90 11.80
N GLY A 28 -15.64 -8.18 13.01
CA GLY A 28 -16.20 -7.65 14.24
C GLY A 28 -16.02 -6.14 14.33
N ASP A 29 -17.08 -5.45 14.69
CA ASP A 29 -17.02 -4.04 15.05
C ASP A 29 -16.42 -3.89 16.46
N ILE A 30 -15.53 -2.91 16.62
CA ILE A 30 -15.00 -2.55 17.95
C ILE A 30 -16.14 -1.87 18.70
N ALA A 31 -16.80 -2.60 19.60
CA ALA A 31 -17.99 -2.15 20.32
C ALA A 31 -17.77 -0.89 21.17
N THR A 32 -16.55 -0.65 21.66
CA THR A 32 -16.25 0.46 22.57
C THR A 32 -14.85 1.02 22.28
N GLY A 33 -14.78 2.25 21.78
CA GLY A 33 -13.51 2.95 21.59
C GLY A 33 -13.58 4.10 20.58
N ALA A 34 -13.98 5.29 21.04
CA ALA A 34 -13.75 6.51 20.28
C ALA A 34 -12.23 6.75 20.19
N ARG A 35 -11.65 6.60 18.99
CA ARG A 35 -10.22 6.87 18.81
C ARG A 35 -9.95 8.37 18.93
N ARG A 36 -8.85 8.75 19.59
CA ARG A 36 -8.39 10.14 19.70
C ARG A 36 -8.31 10.80 18.31
N GLN A 37 -8.80 12.03 18.21
CA GLN A 37 -8.76 12.85 17.00
C GLN A 37 -7.29 13.00 16.53
N GLY A 38 -7.01 12.70 15.25
CA GLY A 38 -5.66 12.81 14.66
C GLY A 38 -4.80 11.53 14.64
N GLY A 39 -5.26 10.41 15.22
CA GLY A 39 -4.52 9.13 15.16
C GLY A 39 -4.68 8.38 13.82
N GLN A 40 -3.69 7.56 13.43
CA GLN A 40 -3.74 6.79 12.19
C GLN A 40 -4.80 5.65 12.27
N LYS A 41 -6.01 5.91 11.79
CA LYS A 41 -6.99 4.87 11.48
C LYS A 41 -6.62 4.19 10.16
N ARG A 42 -5.84 3.10 10.23
CA ARG A 42 -5.89 2.09 9.17
C ARG A 42 -6.40 0.80 9.76
N HIS A 43 -7.69 0.55 9.65
CA HIS A 43 -8.14 -0.83 9.77
C HIS A 43 -7.52 -1.64 8.63
N TYR A 44 -7.26 -2.91 8.89
CA TYR A 44 -6.82 -3.83 7.83
C TYR A 44 -7.78 -3.78 6.64
N LYS A 45 -9.10 -3.72 6.92
CA LYS A 45 -10.18 -3.58 5.92
C LYS A 45 -10.02 -2.37 5.01
N ASP A 46 -9.58 -1.22 5.53
CA ASP A 46 -9.35 -0.01 4.72
C ASP A 46 -8.16 -0.17 3.78
N THR A 47 -7.10 -0.81 4.28
CA THR A 47 -5.91 -1.14 3.47
C THR A 47 -6.27 -2.14 2.38
N LEU A 48 -7.14 -3.11 2.68
CA LEU A 48 -7.66 -4.07 1.71
C LEU A 48 -8.52 -3.37 0.65
N LYS A 49 -9.49 -2.54 1.04
CA LYS A 49 -10.32 -1.74 0.12
C LYS A 49 -9.47 -0.89 -0.83
N LYS A 50 -8.39 -0.27 -0.32
CA LYS A 50 -7.43 0.48 -1.14
C LYS A 50 -6.72 -0.41 -2.17
N SER A 51 -6.22 -1.56 -1.73
CA SER A 51 -5.58 -2.54 -2.63
C SER A 51 -6.55 -3.04 -3.70
N LEU A 52 -7.80 -3.37 -3.35
CA LEU A 52 -8.83 -3.81 -4.29
C LEU A 52 -9.13 -2.76 -5.37
N ARG A 53 -9.34 -1.49 -4.98
CA ARG A 53 -9.55 -0.38 -5.93
C ARG A 53 -8.40 -0.21 -6.92
N GLN A 54 -7.17 -0.34 -6.44
CA GLN A 54 -5.98 -0.24 -7.29
C GLN A 54 -5.82 -1.41 -8.26
N LEU A 55 -6.37 -2.57 -7.90
CA LEU A 55 -6.41 -3.77 -8.74
C LEU A 55 -7.65 -3.82 -9.64
N LYS A 56 -8.48 -2.75 -9.66
CA LYS A 56 -9.75 -2.68 -10.38
C LYS A 56 -10.76 -3.77 -9.97
N ILE A 57 -10.69 -4.23 -8.72
CA ILE A 57 -11.67 -5.14 -8.13
C ILE A 57 -12.65 -4.31 -7.29
N ASN A 58 -13.95 -4.51 -7.50
CA ASN A 58 -14.97 -3.78 -6.75
C ASN A 58 -14.97 -4.23 -5.27
N PRO A 59 -14.75 -3.31 -4.31
CA PRO A 59 -14.75 -3.65 -2.88
C PRO A 59 -16.15 -3.94 -2.30
N ALA A 60 -17.24 -3.77 -3.05
CA ALA A 60 -18.58 -4.19 -2.63
C ALA A 60 -18.84 -5.68 -2.94
N THR A 61 -18.30 -6.19 -4.06
CA THR A 61 -18.59 -7.53 -4.58
C THR A 61 -17.42 -8.50 -4.44
N TRP A 62 -16.38 -8.13 -3.68
CA TRP A 62 -15.15 -8.91 -3.59
C TRP A 62 -15.31 -10.19 -2.74
N GLU A 63 -16.22 -10.20 -1.77
CA GLU A 63 -16.47 -11.37 -0.90
C GLU A 63 -17.13 -12.49 -1.71
N ASP A 64 -18.15 -12.15 -2.51
CA ASP A 64 -18.79 -13.08 -3.47
C ASP A 64 -17.76 -13.60 -4.48
N LEU A 65 -16.94 -12.71 -5.01
CA LEU A 65 -15.88 -13.06 -5.96
C LEU A 65 -14.85 -14.00 -5.33
N VAL A 66 -14.60 -13.91 -4.02
CA VAL A 66 -13.67 -14.79 -3.30
C VAL A 66 -14.25 -16.19 -3.12
N GLN A 67 -15.57 -16.34 -2.98
CA GLN A 67 -16.20 -17.66 -2.91
C GLN A 67 -15.99 -18.44 -4.22
N ASP A 68 -16.09 -17.77 -5.37
CA ASP A 68 -15.65 -18.31 -6.66
C ASP A 68 -14.11 -18.29 -6.79
N ARG A 69 -13.47 -19.37 -6.33
CA ARG A 69 -12.00 -19.52 -6.35
C ARG A 69 -11.36 -19.31 -7.72
N PRO A 70 -11.85 -19.90 -8.83
CA PRO A 70 -11.29 -19.63 -10.16
C PRO A 70 -11.50 -18.18 -10.61
N ALA A 71 -12.68 -17.57 -10.41
CA ALA A 71 -12.88 -16.16 -10.76
C ALA A 71 -11.99 -15.21 -9.94
N TRP A 72 -11.82 -15.49 -8.65
CA TRP A 72 -10.89 -14.76 -7.78
C TRP A 72 -9.46 -14.79 -8.33
N LYS A 73 -8.96 -15.98 -8.67
CA LYS A 73 -7.58 -16.16 -9.16
C LYS A 73 -7.35 -15.39 -10.46
N ARG A 74 -8.32 -15.42 -11.39
CA ARG A 74 -8.26 -14.65 -12.64
C ARG A 74 -8.23 -13.15 -12.36
N SER A 75 -9.18 -12.65 -11.58
CA SER A 75 -9.30 -11.22 -11.26
C SER A 75 -8.09 -10.67 -10.53
N ALA A 76 -7.55 -11.41 -9.55
CA ALA A 76 -6.34 -11.02 -8.83
C ALA A 76 -5.10 -11.00 -9.76
N LYS A 77 -4.98 -11.95 -10.69
CA LYS A 77 -3.88 -11.99 -11.66
C LYS A 77 -3.96 -10.82 -12.63
N THR A 78 -5.13 -10.57 -13.22
CA THR A 78 -5.39 -9.45 -14.14
C THR A 78 -5.15 -8.11 -13.45
N GLY A 79 -5.75 -7.90 -12.28
CA GLY A 79 -5.57 -6.67 -11.50
C GLY A 79 -4.12 -6.43 -11.13
N SER A 80 -3.37 -7.47 -10.77
CA SER A 80 -1.95 -7.34 -10.45
C SER A 80 -1.11 -6.94 -11.66
N ALA A 81 -1.39 -7.49 -12.85
CA ALA A 81 -0.69 -7.12 -14.08
C ALA A 81 -0.94 -5.64 -14.43
N ILE A 82 -2.20 -5.20 -14.36
CA ILE A 82 -2.59 -3.79 -14.59
C ILE A 82 -1.88 -2.87 -13.61
N TYR A 83 -1.89 -3.23 -12.32
CA TYR A 83 -1.25 -2.43 -11.29
C TYR A 83 0.26 -2.27 -11.49
N GLU A 84 0.98 -3.36 -11.77
CA GLU A 84 2.43 -3.28 -12.00
C GLU A 84 2.75 -2.51 -13.29
N ALA A 85 1.97 -2.70 -14.37
CA ALA A 85 2.12 -1.91 -15.59
C ALA A 85 1.95 -0.40 -15.32
N ASN A 86 0.89 -0.01 -14.60
CA ASN A 86 0.65 1.38 -14.21
C ASN A 86 1.76 1.93 -13.32
N ARG A 87 2.28 1.13 -12.39
CA ARG A 87 3.38 1.52 -11.51
C ARG A 87 4.67 1.77 -12.29
N ILE A 88 5.00 0.92 -13.25
CA ILE A 88 6.18 1.07 -14.12
C ILE A 88 6.01 2.30 -15.01
N ALA A 89 4.85 2.48 -15.63
CA ALA A 89 4.55 3.63 -16.46
C ALA A 89 4.68 4.94 -15.67
N ALA A 90 4.11 5.00 -14.46
CA ALA A 90 4.24 6.15 -13.58
C ALA A 90 5.71 6.42 -13.16
N ALA A 91 6.50 5.38 -12.89
CA ALA A 91 7.92 5.53 -12.58
C ALA A 91 8.72 6.06 -13.79
N LYS A 92 8.43 5.56 -15.00
CA LYS A 92 9.02 6.04 -16.25
C LYS A 92 8.67 7.51 -16.50
N ALA A 93 7.40 7.90 -16.36
CA ALA A 93 6.95 9.28 -16.50
C ALA A 93 7.67 10.21 -15.50
N LYS A 94 7.77 9.80 -14.23
CA LYS A 94 8.51 10.56 -13.20
C LYS A 94 10.01 10.66 -13.49
N ARG A 95 10.61 9.66 -14.16
CA ARG A 95 12.02 9.70 -14.57
C ARG A 95 12.18 10.65 -15.76
N ALA A 96 11.33 10.55 -16.77
CA ALA A 96 11.33 11.44 -17.92
C ALA A 96 11.19 12.91 -17.50
N ALA A 97 10.21 13.22 -16.63
CA ALA A 97 10.01 14.56 -16.10
C ALA A 97 11.24 15.12 -15.35
N ARG A 98 11.98 14.27 -14.61
CA ARG A 98 13.23 14.68 -13.94
C ARG A 98 14.38 14.90 -14.91
N ASN A 99 14.42 14.17 -16.02
CA ASN A 99 15.47 14.31 -17.04
C ASN A 99 15.20 15.49 -17.99
N SER A 100 13.92 15.78 -18.27
CA SER A 100 13.52 16.93 -19.09
C SER A 100 13.52 18.24 -18.31
N GLN A 101 13.53 18.18 -16.98
CA GLN A 101 13.73 19.35 -16.15
C GLN A 101 15.17 19.82 -16.32
N ALA A 102 15.34 21.05 -16.84
CA ALA A 102 16.66 21.67 -16.98
C ALA A 102 17.44 21.53 -15.67
N PRO A 103 18.78 21.33 -15.74
CA PRO A 103 19.61 21.41 -14.54
C PRO A 103 19.19 22.67 -13.82
N ARG A 104 18.73 22.54 -12.57
CA ARG A 104 18.60 23.73 -11.74
C ARG A 104 20.00 24.32 -11.72
N THR A 105 20.20 25.42 -12.45
CA THR A 105 21.34 26.29 -12.30
C THR A 105 21.30 26.67 -10.83
N LYS A 106 22.01 25.89 -10.01
CA LYS A 106 22.50 26.41 -8.76
C LYS A 106 23.46 27.48 -9.22
N ILE A 107 22.95 28.70 -9.36
CA ILE A 107 23.76 29.87 -9.10
C ILE A 107 24.22 29.61 -7.68
N VAL A 108 25.40 29.00 -7.57
CA VAL A 108 26.19 29.05 -6.36
C VAL A 108 26.56 30.52 -6.30
N ASP A 109 25.67 31.32 -5.70
CA ASP A 109 26.16 32.53 -5.06
C ASP A 109 27.23 32.00 -4.11
N ALA A 110 28.45 32.46 -4.33
CA ALA A 110 29.62 32.14 -3.53
C ALA A 110 29.49 32.79 -2.12
N GLN A 111 28.36 32.57 -1.47
CA GLN A 111 28.10 32.97 -0.10
C GLN A 111 27.98 31.71 0.74
N ALA A 112 29.12 31.40 1.36
CA ALA A 112 29.35 30.47 2.47
C ALA A 112 28.64 29.11 2.37
N LEU A 113 29.41 28.07 2.01
CA LEU A 113 29.03 26.70 2.30
C LEU A 113 28.67 26.58 3.80
N PRO A 114 27.46 26.12 4.17
CA PRO A 114 27.17 25.79 5.55
C PRO A 114 28.01 24.57 5.94
N THR A 115 29.01 24.78 6.80
CA THR A 115 29.77 23.71 7.42
C THR A 115 28.81 22.84 8.23
N PHE A 116 28.54 21.62 7.74
CA PHE A 116 27.82 20.62 8.51
C PHE A 116 28.76 20.08 9.59
N PRO A 117 28.41 20.15 10.89
CA PRO A 117 29.20 19.49 11.92
C PRO A 117 29.06 17.98 11.74
N CYS A 118 30.11 17.34 11.23
CA CYS A 118 30.21 15.89 11.21
C CYS A 118 30.10 15.37 12.65
N CYS A 119 29.00 14.71 12.98
CA CYS A 119 28.85 14.00 14.24
C CYS A 119 29.89 12.87 14.30
N GLN A 120 30.95 13.07 15.09
CA GLN A 120 31.88 12.00 15.46
C GLN A 120 31.22 11.11 16.53
N ARG A 121 30.22 10.32 16.13
CA ARG A 121 29.72 9.22 16.99
C ARG A 121 30.59 8.00 16.75
N ILE A 122 31.65 7.89 17.54
CA ILE A 122 32.37 6.62 17.72
C ILE A 122 31.48 5.77 18.63
N PHE A 123 30.98 4.64 18.14
CA PHE A 123 30.37 3.63 18.98
C PHE A 123 31.49 2.77 19.58
N SER A 124 31.63 2.82 20.90
CA SER A 124 32.45 1.88 21.65
C SER A 124 31.72 0.53 21.76
N ALA A 125 32.47 -0.57 21.67
CA ALA A 125 31.98 -1.94 21.83
C ALA A 125 31.59 -2.27 23.27
#